data_AF-A0A857D5L9-F1
#
_entry.id   AF-A0A857D5L9-F1
#
_cell.length_a   1.000
_cell.length_b   1.000
_cell.length_c   1.000
_cell.angle_alpha   90.00
_cell.angle_beta   90.00
_cell.angle_gamma   90.00
#
_symmetry.space_group_name_H-M   'P 1'
#
loop_
_entity.id
_entity.type
_entity.pdbx_description
1 polymer ?
#
loop_
_entity_poly.entity_id
_entity_poly.type
_entity_poly.pdbx_seq_one_letter_code
_entity_poly.pdbx_strand_id
1 'polypeptide(L)'
;MANKTLKALTNTVIKSFPQDSISLSDSQKITLPEDATLEILQYRSAPNNHWEIQLVTPQNGLVTWFAFISHVEIFSDPNFKKTLVDIATEEWEFFEKGTKKERENGFWQRIVKYWKEGLNRTDIDDPTDVGNVPWSAAFISWIMTKAGAADKFKRDASHSVYIRDSVKKRKDQVINAPFVAFKIDEVTPEIGDLVCAPRQSGVTYDTTDNYISHCDLVVAKRTNEIDIIGGNVSDSVTQKTLKLDTNGKVKDTTRPWFVVIKNLL
;
A
#
# COMPACT_ATOMS: atom_id res chain seq x y z
N MET A 1 20.46 2.81 12.16
CA MET A 1 19.19 2.52 11.45
C MET A 1 18.50 1.42 12.22
N ALA A 2 17.20 1.51 12.49
CA ALA A 2 16.47 0.38 13.05
C ALA A 2 16.54 -0.80 12.07
N ASN A 3 16.77 -2.01 12.58
CA ASN A 3 16.76 -3.23 11.77
C ASN A 3 15.35 -3.42 11.22
N LYS A 4 15.26 -3.89 9.97
CA LYS A 4 13.99 -4.21 9.33
C LYS A 4 13.74 -5.69 9.49
N THR A 5 12.48 -6.07 9.45
CA THR A 5 12.07 -7.46 9.53
C THR A 5 11.47 -7.89 8.20
N LEU A 6 11.90 -9.05 7.72
CA LEU A 6 11.19 -9.80 6.71
C LEU A 6 10.46 -10.94 7.41
N LYS A 7 9.15 -11.07 7.18
CA LYS A 7 8.31 -12.15 7.71
C LYS A 7 7.77 -12.99 6.56
N ALA A 8 7.82 -14.32 6.69
CA ALA A 8 7.12 -15.21 5.76
C ALA A 8 5.61 -15.19 6.01
N LEU A 9 4.84 -14.98 4.94
CA LEU A 9 3.38 -15.03 4.94
C LEU A 9 2.85 -16.44 4.65
N THR A 10 3.72 -17.32 4.16
CA THR A 10 3.45 -18.73 3.88
C THR A 10 4.77 -19.48 3.88
N ASN A 11 4.72 -20.82 3.91
CA ASN A 11 5.91 -21.64 3.74
C ASN A 11 6.59 -21.30 2.40
N THR A 12 7.82 -20.81 2.45
CA THR A 12 8.52 -20.29 1.29
C THR A 12 10.02 -20.57 1.36
N VAL A 13 10.75 -20.12 0.34
CA VAL A 13 12.20 -20.11 0.31
C VAL A 13 12.71 -18.72 -0.06
N ILE A 14 13.84 -18.32 0.53
CA ILE A 14 14.69 -17.27 -0.03
C ILE A 14 15.81 -17.90 -0.85
N LYS A 15 16.25 -17.20 -1.90
CA LYS A 15 17.08 -17.77 -2.97
C LYS A 15 18.31 -16.92 -3.24
N SER A 16 19.39 -17.51 -3.71
CA SER A 16 20.59 -16.75 -4.13
C SER A 16 20.40 -15.99 -5.45
N PHE A 17 19.36 -16.32 -6.22
CA PHE A 17 18.97 -15.64 -7.47
C PHE A 17 17.45 -15.43 -7.54
N PRO A 18 16.96 -14.36 -8.19
CA PRO A 18 15.53 -14.06 -8.33
C PRO A 18 14.89 -14.89 -9.45
N GLN A 19 14.92 -16.22 -9.33
CA GLN A 19 14.36 -17.16 -10.30
C GLN A 19 13.52 -18.23 -9.62
N ASP A 20 12.89 -19.13 -10.38
CA ASP A 20 12.11 -20.23 -9.81
C ASP A 20 12.99 -21.09 -8.88
N SER A 21 12.43 -21.51 -7.75
CA SER A 21 13.13 -22.39 -6.81
C SER A 21 13.49 -23.75 -7.41
N ILE A 22 12.73 -24.24 -8.40
CA ILE A 22 12.95 -25.53 -9.06
C ILE A 22 14.26 -25.53 -9.87
N SER A 23 14.71 -24.36 -10.33
CA SER A 23 15.97 -24.24 -11.08
C SER A 23 17.21 -24.05 -10.19
N LEU A 24 17.06 -24.13 -8.86
CA LEU A 24 18.13 -23.89 -7.89
C LEU A 24 18.43 -25.13 -7.04
N SER A 25 19.72 -25.34 -6.76
CA SER A 25 20.18 -26.39 -5.84
C SER A 25 19.81 -26.07 -4.39
N ASP A 26 19.83 -27.07 -3.51
CA ASP A 26 19.49 -26.88 -2.10
C ASP A 26 20.43 -25.91 -1.37
N SER A 27 21.71 -25.87 -1.75
CA SER A 27 22.67 -24.88 -1.25
C SER A 27 22.35 -23.43 -1.63
N GLN A 28 21.51 -23.21 -2.65
CA GLN A 28 21.10 -21.90 -3.15
C GLN A 28 19.74 -21.45 -2.58
N LYS A 29 19.17 -22.21 -1.64
CA LYS A 29 17.87 -21.97 -1.03
C LYS A 29 17.98 -21.99 0.48
N ILE A 30 17.17 -21.19 1.14
CA ILE A 30 16.92 -21.27 2.57
C ILE A 30 15.42 -21.39 2.75
N THR A 31 15.00 -22.44 3.44
CA THR A 31 13.59 -22.64 3.80
C THR A 31 13.20 -21.63 4.87
N LEU A 32 12.09 -20.95 4.66
CA LEU A 32 11.50 -20.01 5.59
C LEU A 32 10.05 -20.46 5.83
N PRO A 33 9.78 -21.16 6.95
CA PRO A 33 8.42 -21.54 7.32
C PRO A 33 7.51 -20.32 7.48
N GLU A 34 6.20 -20.51 7.35
CA GLU A 34 5.22 -19.48 7.66
C GLU A 34 5.45 -18.87 9.05
N ASP A 35 5.22 -17.56 9.17
CA ASP A 35 5.50 -16.74 10.34
C ASP A 35 6.97 -16.59 10.76
N ALA A 36 7.90 -17.32 10.15
CA ALA A 36 9.32 -17.15 10.43
C ALA A 36 9.81 -15.77 9.98
N THR A 37 10.71 -15.18 10.78
CA THR A 37 11.24 -13.83 10.56
C THR A 37 12.74 -13.83 10.33
N LEU A 38 13.22 -12.91 9.50
CA LEU A 38 14.64 -12.60 9.30
C LEU A 38 14.88 -11.11 9.53
N GLU A 39 15.98 -10.78 10.22
CA GLU A 39 16.45 -9.41 10.28
C GLU A 39 17.22 -9.06 9.00
N ILE A 40 16.84 -7.93 8.40
CA ILE A 40 17.46 -7.42 7.17
C ILE A 40 17.96 -5.99 7.38
N LEU A 41 19.13 -5.69 6.79
CA LEU A 41 19.73 -4.37 6.78
C LEU A 41 19.04 -3.46 5.76
N GLN A 42 18.84 -4.00 4.56
CA GLN A 42 18.23 -3.29 3.46
C GLN A 42 17.48 -4.19 2.50
N TYR A 43 16.58 -3.57 1.73
CA TYR A 43 15.88 -4.22 0.62
C TYR A 43 15.74 -3.27 -0.57
N ARG A 44 15.49 -3.84 -1.75
CA ARG A 44 15.02 -3.12 -2.95
C ARG A 44 14.27 -4.05 -3.88
N SER A 45 13.51 -3.49 -4.81
CA SER A 45 12.83 -4.27 -5.85
C SER A 45 13.84 -4.95 -6.77
N ALA A 46 13.59 -6.21 -7.12
CA ALA A 46 14.39 -7.01 -8.03
C ALA A 46 13.51 -7.62 -9.15
N PRO A 47 14.12 -8.10 -10.25
CA PRO A 47 13.39 -8.77 -11.33
C PRO A 47 12.52 -9.94 -10.86
N ASN A 48 11.60 -10.36 -11.72
CA ASN A 48 10.75 -11.53 -11.51
C ASN A 48 9.91 -11.48 -10.21
N ASN A 49 9.45 -10.29 -9.81
CA ASN A 49 8.67 -10.07 -8.59
C ASN A 49 9.37 -10.57 -7.31
N HIS A 50 10.66 -10.23 -7.17
CA HIS A 50 11.44 -10.47 -5.96
C HIS A 50 11.82 -9.19 -5.24
N TRP A 51 12.02 -9.30 -3.93
CA TRP A 51 12.86 -8.40 -3.17
C TRP A 51 14.30 -8.91 -3.24
N GLU A 52 15.25 -8.03 -3.53
CA GLU A 52 16.65 -8.25 -3.10
C GLU A 52 16.74 -7.78 -1.65
N ILE A 53 17.21 -8.66 -0.76
CA ILE A 53 17.38 -8.39 0.67
C ILE A 53 18.82 -8.61 1.08
N GLN A 54 19.27 -7.85 2.06
CA GLN A 54 20.54 -8.10 2.76
C GLN A 54 20.27 -8.53 4.18
N LEU A 55 20.62 -9.77 4.51
CA LEU A 55 20.46 -10.32 5.86
C LEU A 55 21.47 -9.68 6.81
N VAL A 56 21.07 -9.47 8.06
CA VAL A 56 21.98 -9.07 9.15
C VAL A 56 22.99 -10.17 9.44
N THR A 57 22.51 -11.42 9.52
CA THR A 57 23.35 -12.60 9.72
C THR A 57 23.52 -13.34 8.40
N PRO A 58 24.75 -13.52 7.88
CA PRO A 58 24.99 -14.30 6.67
C PRO A 58 24.46 -15.73 6.79
N GLN A 59 23.93 -16.26 5.69
CA GLN A 59 23.46 -17.63 5.60
C GLN A 59 24.20 -18.30 4.43
N ASN A 60 24.74 -19.50 4.64
CA ASN A 60 25.59 -20.20 3.67
C ASN A 60 26.72 -19.32 3.08
N GLY A 61 27.29 -18.42 3.89
CA GLY A 61 28.33 -17.48 3.46
C GLY A 61 27.84 -16.30 2.59
N LEU A 62 26.53 -16.18 2.35
CA LEU A 62 25.92 -15.10 1.57
C LEU A 62 25.12 -14.14 2.46
N VAL A 63 25.23 -12.85 2.17
CA VAL A 63 24.41 -11.79 2.80
C VAL A 63 23.22 -11.38 1.92
N THR A 64 23.38 -11.45 0.59
CA THR A 64 22.33 -11.05 -0.36
C THR A 64 21.49 -12.25 -0.77
N TRP A 65 20.18 -12.10 -0.63
CA TRP A 65 19.18 -13.13 -0.96
C TRP A 65 17.99 -12.49 -1.68
N PHE A 66 17.16 -13.33 -2.27
CA PHE A 66 15.96 -12.94 -3.01
C PHE A 66 14.72 -13.62 -2.46
N ALA A 67 13.73 -12.83 -2.08
CA ALA A 67 12.46 -13.30 -1.56
C ALA A 67 11.33 -12.97 -2.54
N PHE A 68 10.47 -13.94 -2.84
CA PHE A 68 9.32 -13.69 -3.73
C PHE A 68 8.31 -12.78 -3.03
N ILE A 69 7.93 -11.68 -3.68
CA ILE A 69 7.23 -10.56 -3.04
C ILE A 69 5.89 -10.96 -2.43
N SER A 70 5.16 -11.88 -3.05
CA SER A 70 3.83 -12.30 -2.53
C SER A 70 3.92 -13.33 -1.41
N HIS A 71 5.10 -13.86 -1.07
CA HIS A 71 5.27 -14.84 0.02
C HIS A 71 5.83 -14.21 1.30
N VAL A 72 6.21 -12.94 1.25
CA VAL A 72 6.86 -12.27 2.38
C VAL A 72 6.31 -10.87 2.56
N GLU A 73 6.42 -10.40 3.78
CA GLU A 73 6.18 -9.02 4.15
C GLU A 73 7.48 -8.42 4.68
N ILE A 74 7.77 -7.18 4.31
CA ILE A 74 8.89 -6.42 4.87
C ILE A 74 8.30 -5.21 5.59
N PHE A 75 8.73 -5.00 6.82
CA PHE A 75 8.33 -3.84 7.62
C PHE A 75 9.50 -3.35 8.48
N SER A 76 9.45 -2.06 8.81
CA SER A 76 10.39 -1.35 9.67
C SER A 76 9.81 -0.98 11.03
N ASP A 77 8.49 -0.90 11.13
CA ASP A 77 7.69 -0.63 12.30
C ASP A 77 6.46 -1.56 12.30
N PRO A 78 6.45 -2.59 13.16
CA PRO A 78 5.35 -3.56 13.20
C PRO A 78 4.00 -2.93 13.58
N ASN A 79 4.00 -1.71 14.15
CA ASN A 79 2.78 -1.02 14.58
C ASN A 79 2.26 -0.03 13.55
N PHE A 80 3.04 0.34 12.52
CA PHE A 80 2.64 1.36 11.55
C PHE A 80 1.35 0.96 10.83
N LYS A 81 1.32 -0.25 10.25
CA LYS A 81 0.16 -0.76 9.50
C LYS A 81 -1.08 -0.89 10.39
N LYS A 82 -0.91 -1.37 11.63
CA LYS A 82 -2.00 -1.46 12.60
C LYS A 82 -2.57 -0.06 12.87
N THR A 83 -1.72 0.90 13.19
CA THR A 83 -2.13 2.29 13.46
C THR A 83 -2.85 2.91 12.26
N LEU A 84 -2.32 2.71 11.06
CA LEU A 84 -2.92 3.19 9.81
C LEU A 84 -4.33 2.61 9.60
N VAL A 85 -4.51 1.31 9.83
CA VAL A 85 -5.80 0.63 9.71
C VAL A 85 -6.78 1.08 10.79
N ASP A 86 -6.33 1.22 12.03
CA ASP A 86 -7.15 1.69 13.14
C ASP A 86 -7.70 3.10 12.83
N ILE A 87 -6.84 4.04 12.38
CA ILE A 87 -7.25 5.40 12.01
C ILE A 87 -8.29 5.38 10.87
N ALA A 88 -8.06 4.59 9.81
CA ALA A 88 -8.99 4.52 8.69
C ALA A 88 -10.35 3.91 9.09
N THR A 89 -10.32 2.90 9.97
CA THR A 89 -11.52 2.25 10.50
C THR A 89 -12.30 3.19 11.41
N GLU A 90 -11.61 3.97 12.27
CA GLU A 90 -12.23 5.01 13.10
C GLU A 90 -12.95 6.07 12.27
N GLU A 91 -12.38 6.49 11.13
CA GLU A 91 -13.06 7.44 10.24
C GLU A 91 -14.25 6.80 9.51
N TRP A 92 -14.17 5.54 9.12
CA TRP A 92 -15.31 4.82 8.54
C TRP A 92 -16.46 4.69 9.55
N GLU A 93 -16.16 4.39 10.81
CA GLU A 93 -17.14 4.37 11.90
C GLU A 93 -17.67 5.78 12.22
N PHE A 94 -16.81 6.81 12.21
CA PHE A 94 -17.21 8.20 12.40
C PHE A 94 -18.25 8.63 11.37
N PHE A 95 -18.06 8.26 10.10
CA PHE A 95 -19.02 8.48 9.00
C PHE A 95 -20.24 7.54 9.02
N GLU A 96 -20.50 6.88 10.16
CA GLU A 96 -21.56 5.90 10.37
C GLU A 96 -21.63 4.90 9.20
N LYS A 97 -20.46 4.34 8.88
CA LYS A 97 -20.26 3.32 7.84
C LYS A 97 -20.67 3.75 6.44
N GLY A 98 -20.51 5.04 6.13
CA GLY A 98 -20.76 5.60 4.80
C GLY A 98 -22.13 6.26 4.63
N THR A 99 -22.96 6.25 5.68
CA THR A 99 -24.31 6.83 5.63
C THR A 99 -24.27 8.35 5.71
N LYS A 100 -23.31 8.91 6.45
CA LYS A 100 -23.14 10.36 6.61
C LYS A 100 -22.36 10.99 5.47
N LYS A 101 -22.75 12.18 5.05
CA LYS A 101 -22.27 12.85 3.84
C LYS A 101 -21.43 14.07 4.11
N GLU A 102 -20.56 14.37 3.16
CA GLU A 102 -19.50 15.39 3.26
C GLU A 102 -19.97 16.82 3.53
N ARG A 103 -21.24 17.15 3.27
CA ARG A 103 -21.82 18.48 3.56
C ARG A 103 -22.64 18.53 4.85
N GLU A 104 -22.83 17.40 5.53
CA GLU A 104 -23.57 17.36 6.80
C GLU A 104 -22.76 18.01 7.93
N ASN A 105 -23.46 18.70 8.83
CA ASN A 105 -22.84 19.31 10.02
C ASN A 105 -22.17 18.23 10.89
N GLY A 106 -20.91 18.49 11.25
CA GLY A 106 -20.04 17.56 11.97
C GLY A 106 -19.06 16.82 11.04
N PHE A 107 -19.44 16.60 9.78
CA PHE A 107 -18.67 15.81 8.81
C PHE A 107 -17.81 16.68 7.91
N TRP A 108 -18.34 17.80 7.43
CA TRP A 108 -17.53 18.73 6.62
C TRP A 108 -16.35 19.28 7.44
N GLN A 109 -16.52 19.56 8.73
CA GLN A 109 -15.43 19.99 9.62
C GLN A 109 -14.37 18.91 9.76
N ARG A 110 -14.78 17.64 9.81
CA ARG A 110 -13.86 16.51 9.82
C ARG A 110 -13.05 16.45 8.53
N ILE A 111 -13.66 16.72 7.37
CA ILE A 111 -12.95 16.74 6.08
C ILE A 111 -11.99 17.93 5.98
N VAL A 112 -12.37 19.10 6.49
CA VAL A 112 -11.47 20.27 6.61
C VAL A 112 -10.20 19.90 7.40
N LYS A 113 -10.32 19.06 8.44
CA LYS A 113 -9.16 18.54 9.19
C LYS A 113 -8.23 17.71 8.29
N TYR A 114 -8.75 16.88 7.39
CA TYR A 114 -7.93 16.10 6.47
C TYR A 114 -7.07 17.01 5.58
N TRP A 115 -7.64 18.09 5.06
CA TRP A 115 -6.92 19.08 4.25
C TRP A 115 -5.85 19.82 5.05
N LYS A 116 -6.20 20.31 6.24
CA LYS A 116 -5.29 21.10 7.09
C LYS A 116 -4.13 20.26 7.61
N GLU A 117 -4.42 19.13 8.24
CA GLU A 117 -3.38 18.30 8.86
C GLU A 117 -2.65 17.41 7.83
N GLY A 118 -3.36 16.95 6.81
CA GLY A 118 -2.81 16.03 5.81
C GLY A 118 -2.03 16.73 4.72
N LEU A 119 -2.35 17.98 4.38
CA LEU A 119 -1.76 18.69 3.23
C LEU A 119 -1.42 20.17 3.52
N ASN A 120 -1.63 20.67 4.74
CA ASN A 120 -1.44 22.08 5.09
C ASN A 120 -2.24 23.04 4.19
N ARG A 121 -3.43 22.62 3.76
CA ARG A 121 -4.36 23.45 2.98
C ARG A 121 -5.45 24.01 3.89
N THR A 122 -5.60 25.33 3.85
CA THR A 122 -6.57 26.08 4.67
C THR A 122 -7.66 26.75 3.83
N ASP A 123 -7.62 26.58 2.52
CA ASP A 123 -8.55 27.16 1.56
C ASP A 123 -9.83 26.33 1.36
N ILE A 124 -9.91 25.16 1.99
CA ILE A 124 -11.12 24.36 2.13
C ILE A 124 -11.58 24.54 3.57
N ASP A 125 -12.58 25.40 3.81
CA ASP A 125 -12.98 25.75 5.18
C ASP A 125 -14.49 25.81 5.46
N ASP A 126 -15.32 25.56 4.44
CA ASP A 126 -16.77 25.49 4.57
C ASP A 126 -17.40 24.26 3.85
N PRO A 127 -18.70 23.96 4.04
CA PRO A 127 -19.37 22.83 3.39
C PRO A 127 -19.41 22.90 1.86
N THR A 128 -19.41 24.10 1.30
CA THR A 128 -19.43 24.35 -0.15
C THR A 128 -18.07 23.95 -0.74
N ASP A 129 -16.97 24.38 -0.13
CA ASP A 129 -15.63 24.02 -0.55
C ASP A 129 -15.40 22.51 -0.47
N VAL A 130 -15.76 21.91 0.67
CA VAL A 130 -15.65 20.47 0.90
C VAL A 130 -16.39 19.68 -0.18
N GLY A 131 -17.60 20.12 -0.53
CA GLY A 131 -18.43 19.44 -1.52
C GLY A 131 -18.08 19.73 -2.98
N ASN A 132 -17.11 20.61 -3.25
CA ASN A 132 -16.67 20.95 -4.61
C ASN A 132 -15.27 20.41 -4.92
N VAL A 133 -14.50 20.04 -3.90
CA VAL A 133 -13.12 19.56 -4.06
C VAL A 133 -13.02 18.10 -3.61
N PRO A 134 -12.73 17.15 -4.53
CA PRO A 134 -12.59 15.74 -4.18
C PRO A 134 -11.51 15.53 -3.12
N TRP A 135 -11.90 14.94 -1.98
CA TRP A 135 -11.03 14.84 -0.79
C TRP A 135 -10.47 13.44 -0.54
N SER A 136 -10.70 12.48 -1.46
CA SER A 136 -10.18 11.10 -1.33
C SER A 136 -8.65 11.03 -1.14
N ALA A 137 -7.89 11.82 -1.88
CA ALA A 137 -6.42 11.84 -1.74
C ALA A 137 -5.96 12.60 -0.50
N ALA A 138 -6.72 13.61 -0.05
CA ALA A 138 -6.50 14.30 1.21
C ALA A 138 -6.73 13.34 2.39
N PHE A 139 -7.75 12.50 2.33
CA PHE A 139 -7.99 11.44 3.31
C PHE A 139 -6.81 10.46 3.40
N ILE A 140 -6.35 9.90 2.27
CA ILE A 140 -5.18 9.00 2.25
C ILE A 140 -3.92 9.70 2.79
N SER A 141 -3.67 10.94 2.37
CA SER A 141 -2.54 11.73 2.86
C SER A 141 -2.64 12.01 4.37
N TRP A 142 -3.85 12.25 4.87
CA TRP A 142 -4.12 12.48 6.29
C TRP A 142 -3.91 11.23 7.13
N ILE A 143 -4.49 10.07 6.76
CA ILE A 143 -4.28 8.82 7.52
C ILE A 143 -2.80 8.42 7.53
N MET A 144 -2.07 8.62 6.42
CA MET A 144 -0.62 8.38 6.35
C MET A 144 0.16 9.34 7.25
N THR A 145 -0.22 10.62 7.30
CA THR A 145 0.34 11.58 8.26
C THR A 145 0.11 11.13 9.69
N LYS A 146 -1.14 10.78 10.04
CA LYS A 146 -1.55 10.41 11.39
C LYS A 146 -0.88 9.12 11.86
N ALA A 147 -0.62 8.18 10.95
CA ALA A 147 0.12 6.96 11.23
C ALA A 147 1.65 7.16 11.37
N GLY A 148 2.18 8.37 11.11
CA GLY A 148 3.61 8.68 11.25
C GLY A 148 4.45 8.54 9.97
N ALA A 149 3.82 8.62 8.79
CA ALA A 149 4.48 8.60 7.48
C ALA A 149 4.47 9.96 6.76
N ALA A 150 4.29 11.07 7.48
CA ALA A 150 4.19 12.41 6.90
C ALA A 150 5.41 12.81 6.04
N ASP A 151 6.60 12.31 6.39
CA ASP A 151 7.90 12.51 5.73
C ASP A 151 8.33 11.32 4.84
N LYS A 152 7.59 10.20 4.88
CA LYS A 152 7.90 8.95 4.16
C LYS A 152 6.98 8.72 2.96
N PHE A 153 5.73 9.15 3.05
CA PHE A 153 4.72 9.05 1.99
C PHE A 153 4.67 10.35 1.18
N LYS A 154 4.55 10.24 -0.15
CA LYS A 154 4.44 11.39 -1.05
C LYS A 154 3.02 11.97 -1.01
N ARG A 155 2.66 12.61 0.10
CA ARG A 155 1.35 13.24 0.32
C ARG A 155 1.05 14.25 -0.78
N ASP A 156 -0.18 14.21 -1.28
CA ASP A 156 -0.67 15.12 -2.31
C ASP A 156 -2.21 15.10 -2.35
N ALA A 157 -2.80 16.17 -2.90
CA ALA A 157 -4.23 16.24 -3.20
C ALA A 157 -4.63 15.36 -4.40
N SER A 158 -3.68 14.74 -5.09
CA SER A 158 -3.89 13.87 -6.24
C SER A 158 -3.32 12.47 -6.03
N HIS A 159 -4.17 11.45 -6.20
CA HIS A 159 -3.77 10.03 -6.16
C HIS A 159 -2.62 9.71 -7.11
N SER A 160 -2.66 10.27 -8.32
CA SER A 160 -1.64 10.02 -9.35
C SER A 160 -0.24 10.43 -8.93
N VAL A 161 -0.07 11.35 -7.97
CA VAL A 161 1.25 11.80 -7.52
C VAL A 161 1.97 10.71 -6.73
N TYR A 162 1.34 10.13 -5.71
CA TYR A 162 1.96 9.05 -4.94
C TYR A 162 1.97 7.70 -5.68
N ILE A 163 1.03 7.46 -6.60
CA ILE A 163 1.12 6.29 -7.49
C ILE A 163 2.41 6.40 -8.32
N ARG A 164 2.61 7.50 -9.03
CA ARG A 164 3.80 7.68 -9.90
C ARG A 164 5.10 7.69 -9.11
N ASP A 165 5.13 8.32 -7.93
CA ASP A 165 6.28 8.28 -7.02
C ASP A 165 6.64 6.82 -6.62
N SER A 166 5.62 6.03 -6.27
CA SER A 166 5.80 4.62 -5.89
C SER A 166 6.23 3.74 -7.07
N VAL A 167 5.71 4.00 -8.27
CA VAL A 167 6.14 3.34 -9.53
C VAL A 167 7.60 3.67 -9.82
N LYS A 168 7.97 4.96 -9.70
CA LYS A 168 9.34 5.41 -9.92
C LYS A 168 10.32 4.77 -8.95
N LYS A 169 10.00 4.75 -7.65
CA LYS A 169 10.81 4.09 -6.62
C LYS A 169 11.05 2.60 -6.91
N ARG A 170 10.04 1.89 -7.42
CA ARG A 170 10.20 0.49 -7.87
C ARG A 170 11.17 0.39 -9.06
N LYS A 171 10.93 1.17 -10.12
CA LYS A 171 11.72 1.12 -11.36
C LYS A 171 13.19 1.48 -11.13
N ASP A 172 13.42 2.48 -10.28
CA ASP A 172 14.77 2.93 -9.90
C ASP A 172 15.43 2.01 -8.85
N GLN A 173 14.73 0.97 -8.38
CA GLN A 173 15.19 0.04 -7.35
C GLN A 173 15.71 0.75 -6.10
N VAL A 174 15.00 1.79 -5.67
CA VAL A 174 15.38 2.61 -4.52
C VAL A 174 15.50 1.73 -3.28
N ILE A 175 16.68 1.77 -2.66
CA ILE A 175 16.98 1.03 -1.44
C ILE A 175 16.09 1.56 -0.31
N ASN A 176 15.44 0.64 0.41
CA ASN A 176 14.59 0.93 1.57
C ASN A 176 13.44 1.91 1.26
N ALA A 177 12.93 1.90 0.03
CA ALA A 177 11.78 2.71 -0.33
C ALA A 177 10.55 2.29 0.50
N PRO A 178 9.93 3.20 1.28
CA PRO A 178 8.83 2.86 2.19
C PRO A 178 7.54 2.46 1.47
N PHE A 179 7.38 2.93 0.23
CA PHE A 179 6.25 2.64 -0.63
C PHE A 179 6.73 2.42 -2.05
N VAL A 180 6.26 1.33 -2.67
CA VAL A 180 6.54 1.01 -4.08
C VAL A 180 5.31 0.38 -4.72
N ALA A 181 5.10 0.65 -6.01
CA ALA A 181 3.89 0.23 -6.72
C ALA A 181 4.15 -0.98 -7.62
N PHE A 182 3.17 -1.87 -7.73
CA PHE A 182 3.14 -3.00 -8.65
C PHE A 182 1.90 -2.93 -9.53
N LYS A 183 1.94 -3.57 -10.69
CA LYS A 183 0.72 -3.82 -11.47
C LYS A 183 -0.21 -4.71 -10.64
N ILE A 184 -1.50 -4.52 -10.83
CA ILE A 184 -2.54 -5.19 -10.05
C ILE A 184 -2.45 -6.73 -10.05
N ASP A 185 -1.89 -7.30 -11.11
CA ASP A 185 -1.74 -8.74 -11.36
C ASP A 185 -0.38 -9.30 -10.93
N GLU A 186 0.56 -8.46 -10.49
CA GLU A 186 1.91 -8.90 -10.09
C GLU A 186 1.97 -9.37 -8.63
N VAL A 187 1.18 -8.77 -7.74
CA VAL A 187 1.29 -8.98 -6.28
C VAL A 187 -0.05 -9.21 -5.63
N THR A 188 -0.03 -9.88 -4.49
CA THR A 188 -1.19 -9.97 -3.59
C THR A 188 -1.22 -8.71 -2.72
N PRO A 189 -2.33 -7.93 -2.70
CA PRO A 189 -2.51 -6.85 -1.74
C PRO A 189 -2.58 -7.41 -0.31
N GLU A 190 -1.86 -6.77 0.60
CA GLU A 190 -1.87 -7.08 2.03
C GLU A 190 -2.45 -5.92 2.83
N ILE A 191 -2.79 -6.19 4.09
CA ILE A 191 -3.26 -5.16 5.02
C ILE A 191 -2.24 -4.02 5.10
N GLY A 192 -2.73 -2.78 5.03
CA GLY A 192 -1.91 -1.57 5.01
C GLY A 192 -1.44 -1.11 3.63
N ASP A 193 -1.64 -1.91 2.57
CA ASP A 193 -1.35 -1.51 1.19
C ASP A 193 -2.46 -0.61 0.62
N LEU A 194 -2.17 0.09 -0.48
CA LEU A 194 -3.20 0.80 -1.25
C LEU A 194 -3.52 0.04 -2.54
N VAL A 195 -4.80 -0.07 -2.88
CA VAL A 195 -5.25 -0.52 -4.21
C VAL A 195 -5.84 0.65 -4.97
N CYS A 196 -5.44 0.82 -6.23
CA CYS A 196 -5.76 2.01 -7.01
C CYS A 196 -6.42 1.66 -8.34
N ALA A 197 -7.33 2.54 -8.77
CA ALA A 197 -7.99 2.50 -10.07
C ALA A 197 -7.95 3.90 -10.72
N PRO A 198 -7.75 3.99 -12.06
CA PRO A 198 -7.99 5.22 -12.77
C PRO A 198 -9.48 5.51 -12.84
N ARG A 199 -9.83 6.79 -12.94
CA ARG A 199 -11.19 7.29 -13.20
C ARG A 199 -11.31 7.95 -14.58
N GLN A 200 -10.33 7.70 -15.45
CA GLN A 200 -10.29 8.16 -16.83
C GLN A 200 -9.71 7.05 -17.73
N SER A 201 -9.99 7.11 -19.04
CA SER A 201 -9.46 6.16 -20.02
C SER A 201 -7.96 6.37 -20.30
N GLY A 202 -7.28 5.34 -20.78
CA GLY A 202 -5.90 5.42 -21.28
C GLY A 202 -4.82 5.48 -20.20
N VAL A 203 -5.18 5.33 -18.94
CA VAL A 203 -4.21 5.26 -17.83
C VAL A 203 -3.71 3.83 -17.66
N THR A 204 -2.40 3.69 -17.54
CA THR A 204 -1.73 2.42 -17.28
C THR A 204 -0.73 2.59 -16.13
N TYR A 205 -0.13 1.48 -15.68
CA TYR A 205 0.95 1.50 -14.69
C TYR A 205 2.12 2.42 -15.09
N ASP A 206 2.35 2.58 -16.40
CA ASP A 206 3.49 3.32 -16.95
C ASP A 206 3.17 4.79 -17.29
N THR A 207 1.94 5.25 -17.07
CA THR A 207 1.55 6.65 -17.34
C THR A 207 2.32 7.63 -16.43
N THR A 208 3.04 8.58 -17.04
CA THR A 208 3.94 9.52 -16.36
C THR A 208 3.31 10.87 -16.04
N ASP A 209 2.30 11.29 -16.81
CA ASP A 209 1.58 12.54 -16.60
C ASP A 209 0.56 12.43 -15.46
N ASN A 210 -0.01 13.55 -15.03
CA ASN A 210 -1.09 13.54 -14.04
C ASN A 210 -2.37 12.93 -14.64
N TYR A 211 -3.12 12.20 -13.81
CA TYR A 211 -4.38 11.58 -14.22
C TYR A 211 -5.37 11.48 -13.06
N ILE A 212 -6.65 11.43 -13.41
CA ILE A 212 -7.72 11.22 -12.42
C ILE A 212 -7.71 9.75 -12.01
N SER A 213 -7.56 9.51 -10.71
CA SER A 213 -7.47 8.18 -10.11
C SER A 213 -8.00 8.20 -8.68
N HIS A 214 -8.09 7.02 -8.09
CA HIS A 214 -8.54 6.82 -6.72
C HIS A 214 -7.87 5.59 -6.13
N CYS A 215 -7.43 5.71 -4.89
CA CYS A 215 -6.82 4.64 -4.10
C CYS A 215 -7.57 4.48 -2.77
N ASP A 216 -7.71 3.23 -2.36
CA ASP A 216 -8.32 2.82 -1.11
C ASP A 216 -7.32 1.97 -0.30
N LEU A 217 -7.36 2.07 1.03
CA LEU A 217 -6.49 1.34 1.96
C LEU A 217 -7.03 -0.06 2.21
N VAL A 218 -6.21 -1.10 2.07
CA VAL A 218 -6.54 -2.46 2.51
C VAL A 218 -6.53 -2.53 4.04
N VAL A 219 -7.67 -2.86 4.64
CA VAL A 219 -7.85 -2.89 6.10
C VAL A 219 -8.07 -4.29 6.66
N ALA A 220 -8.53 -5.23 5.83
CA ALA A 220 -8.68 -6.62 6.21
C ALA A 220 -8.39 -7.54 5.02
N LYS A 221 -7.94 -8.75 5.32
CA LYS A 221 -7.72 -9.81 4.35
C LYS A 221 -8.29 -11.12 4.86
N ARG A 222 -9.02 -11.83 3.99
CA ARG A 222 -9.57 -13.16 4.22
C ARG A 222 -9.29 -14.02 2.98
N THR A 223 -9.67 -15.29 3.02
CA THR A 223 -9.50 -16.19 1.87
C THR A 223 -10.21 -15.60 0.64
N ASN A 224 -9.44 -15.34 -0.42
CA ASN A 224 -9.90 -14.81 -1.71
C ASN A 224 -10.62 -13.44 -1.66
N GLU A 225 -10.44 -12.66 -0.60
CA GLU A 225 -11.01 -11.31 -0.53
C GLU A 225 -10.27 -10.38 0.41
N ILE A 226 -10.37 -9.10 0.13
CA ILE A 226 -9.85 -8.01 0.96
C ILE A 226 -10.93 -6.96 1.17
N ASP A 227 -10.91 -6.31 2.33
CA ASP A 227 -11.69 -5.09 2.54
C ASP A 227 -10.80 -3.87 2.39
N ILE A 228 -11.35 -2.85 1.74
CA ILE A 228 -10.68 -1.60 1.46
C ILE A 228 -11.51 -0.43 1.97
N ILE A 229 -10.87 0.56 2.59
CA ILE A 229 -11.50 1.80 3.06
C ILE A 229 -10.96 2.99 2.25
N GLY A 230 -11.89 3.79 1.74
CA GLY A 230 -11.62 4.98 0.95
C GLY A 230 -12.45 6.17 1.40
N GLY A 231 -11.86 7.36 1.33
CA GLY A 231 -12.57 8.62 1.51
C GLY A 231 -13.19 9.11 0.20
N ASN A 232 -14.24 9.94 0.29
CA ASN A 232 -14.96 10.54 -0.83
C ASN A 232 -15.43 9.52 -1.88
N VAL A 233 -16.01 8.42 -1.39
CA VAL A 233 -16.78 7.47 -2.20
C VAL A 233 -18.24 7.63 -1.80
N SER A 234 -19.10 7.98 -2.76
CA SER A 234 -20.49 8.36 -2.47
C SER A 234 -20.56 9.45 -1.38
N ASP A 235 -19.66 10.44 -1.48
CA ASP A 235 -19.55 11.61 -0.61
C ASP A 235 -19.33 11.28 0.88
N SER A 236 -18.66 10.16 1.15
CA SER A 236 -18.42 9.65 2.51
C SER A 236 -17.10 8.86 2.61
N VAL A 237 -16.77 8.39 3.82
CA VAL A 237 -15.78 7.31 4.02
C VAL A 237 -16.51 5.98 3.94
N THR A 238 -16.09 5.08 3.05
CA THR A 238 -16.79 3.81 2.80
C THR A 238 -15.83 2.63 2.79
N GLN A 239 -16.35 1.47 3.15
CA GLN A 239 -15.68 0.19 2.98
C GLN A 239 -16.23 -0.55 1.76
N LYS A 240 -15.35 -1.23 1.04
CA LYS A 240 -15.72 -2.17 -0.03
C LYS A 240 -14.94 -3.47 0.11
N THR A 241 -15.58 -4.59 -0.19
CA THR A 241 -14.90 -5.88 -0.34
C THR A 241 -14.51 -6.09 -1.80
N LEU A 242 -13.24 -6.36 -2.08
CA LEU A 242 -12.76 -6.81 -3.39
C LEU A 242 -12.50 -8.31 -3.38
N LYS A 243 -12.89 -8.98 -4.47
CA LYS A 243 -12.58 -10.39 -4.70
C LYS A 243 -11.18 -10.56 -5.27
N LEU A 244 -10.47 -11.55 -4.75
CA LEU A 244 -9.20 -12.04 -5.27
C LEU A 244 -9.42 -13.38 -6.01
N ASP A 245 -8.55 -13.69 -6.94
CA ASP A 245 -8.44 -15.03 -7.51
C ASP A 245 -7.66 -16.00 -6.59
N THR A 246 -7.53 -17.25 -7.01
CA THR A 246 -6.80 -18.29 -6.26
C THR A 246 -5.30 -18.01 -6.13
N ASN A 247 -4.74 -17.10 -6.93
CA ASN A 247 -3.36 -16.65 -6.86
C ASN A 247 -3.20 -15.37 -6.03
N GLY A 248 -4.27 -14.90 -5.38
CA GLY A 248 -4.30 -13.68 -4.57
C GLY A 248 -4.34 -12.38 -5.38
N LYS A 249 -4.61 -12.42 -6.69
CA LYS A 249 -4.68 -11.21 -7.53
C LYS A 249 -6.08 -10.64 -7.54
N VAL A 250 -6.21 -9.32 -7.62
CA VAL A 250 -7.52 -8.66 -7.64
C VAL A 250 -8.29 -9.09 -8.90
N LYS A 251 -9.42 -9.76 -8.69
CA LYS A 251 -10.34 -10.23 -9.74
C LYS A 251 -11.60 -9.37 -9.85
N ASP A 252 -11.88 -8.57 -8.84
CA ASP A 252 -13.00 -7.62 -8.84
C ASP A 252 -12.97 -6.70 -10.07
N THR A 253 -14.08 -6.59 -10.80
CA THR A 253 -14.17 -5.81 -12.05
C THR A 253 -15.02 -4.54 -11.90
N THR A 254 -15.35 -4.15 -10.67
CA THR A 254 -16.21 -2.98 -10.43
C THR A 254 -15.52 -1.65 -10.77
N ARG A 255 -14.19 -1.66 -10.83
CA ARG A 255 -13.32 -0.59 -11.33
C ARG A 255 -12.17 -1.23 -12.10
N PRO A 256 -11.52 -0.51 -13.03
CA PRO A 256 -10.32 -0.98 -13.70
C PRO A 256 -9.10 -0.88 -12.76
N TRP A 257 -9.08 -1.67 -11.67
CA TRP A 257 -7.95 -1.72 -10.74
C TRP A 257 -6.65 -2.01 -11.50
N PHE A 258 -5.60 -1.24 -11.24
CA PHE A 258 -4.38 -1.29 -12.07
C PHE A 258 -3.07 -1.27 -11.27
N VAL A 259 -3.11 -0.80 -10.02
CA VAL A 259 -1.93 -0.65 -9.16
C VAL A 259 -2.22 -1.15 -7.75
N VAL A 260 -1.22 -1.82 -7.17
CA VAL A 260 -1.07 -2.02 -5.73
C VAL A 260 0.15 -1.24 -5.26
N ILE A 261 0.00 -0.32 -4.32
CA ILE A 261 1.13 0.31 -3.63
C ILE A 261 1.41 -0.50 -2.37
N LYS A 262 2.54 -1.22 -2.37
CA LYS A 262 3.02 -1.96 -1.19
C LYS A 262 3.54 -0.98 -0.15
N ASN A 263 3.05 -1.14 1.06
CA ASN A 263 3.51 -0.42 2.25
C ASN A 263 4.56 -1.27 2.97
N LEU A 264 5.78 -0.76 3.04
CA LEU A 264 6.96 -1.45 3.59
C LEU A 264 7.49 -0.75 4.85
N LEU A 265 6.66 0.12 5.45
CA LEU A 265 6.89 0.72 6.74
C LEU A 265 6.61 -0.25 7.86
#